data_AF-A0AAD7ARL6-F1
#
_entry.id   AF-A0AAD7ARL6-F1
#
_cell.length_a   1.000
_cell.length_b   1.000
_cell.length_c   1.000
_cell.angle_alpha   90.00
_cell.angle_beta   90.00
_cell.angle_gamma   90.00
#
_symmetry.space_group_name_H-M   'P 1'
#
loop_
_entity.id
_entity.type
_entity.pdbx_description
1 polymer ?
#
loop_
_entity_poly.entity_id
_entity_poly.type
_entity_poly.pdbx_seq_one_letter_code
_entity_poly.pdbx_strand_id
1 'polypeptide(L)'
;MPASTLVDSTNSLKRSCSARFDRAEPAHKKQCSNDRQARCREERPAKSQTPVCDLEKLLRRLTKSVDHATVKALKGLVTGKEQGPSMTAMVQSIIEHVKDIVAERSEDLQGSAKLLQAELYLEWLREYTFVITAVQNVLRAKTSIATGKTLFSILFHLIDEFISAVDAYQDGWSHTGPVERCSWVMTLVEEANDSSTDKRSVLAVRAAEAHLRRFDAVMALAVKRFKSECTEYWELSKAIGRKQETLARSCCLLSEQTGFGDADDMGFGLLVTTREAMLKWKEQASKDCEPEDSGYET
;
A
#
# COMPACT_ATOMS: atom_id res chain seq x y z
N MET A 1 50.62 -32.52 -22.37
CA MET A 1 52.07 -32.31 -22.61
C MET A 1 52.33 -32.54 -24.10
N PRO A 2 53.08 -31.70 -24.85
CA PRO A 2 54.11 -30.68 -24.50
C PRO A 2 53.58 -29.23 -24.57
N ALA A 3 54.07 -28.24 -23.79
CA ALA A 3 55.35 -27.48 -23.75
C ALA A 3 55.38 -26.26 -24.70
N SER A 4 55.18 -25.04 -24.14
CA SER A 4 56.15 -23.91 -24.03
C SER A 4 56.19 -23.02 -25.30
N THR A 5 56.17 -21.68 -25.30
CA THR A 5 56.95 -20.62 -24.60
C THR A 5 56.24 -19.26 -24.82
N LEU A 6 56.03 -18.41 -23.79
CA LEU A 6 56.82 -17.21 -23.42
C LEU A 6 57.04 -16.16 -24.54
N VAL A 7 56.52 -14.92 -24.37
CA VAL A 7 57.29 -13.65 -24.43
C VAL A 7 56.55 -12.53 -23.67
N ASP A 8 57.29 -11.85 -22.80
CA ASP A 8 56.99 -10.62 -22.05
C ASP A 8 56.65 -9.40 -22.92
N SER A 9 55.90 -8.45 -22.36
CA SER A 9 56.23 -7.02 -22.52
C SER A 9 55.64 -6.18 -21.40
N THR A 10 56.56 -5.75 -20.54
CA THR A 10 56.43 -4.71 -19.55
C THR A 10 56.19 -3.35 -20.20
N ASN A 11 55.39 -2.50 -19.56
CA ASN A 11 55.59 -1.05 -19.70
C ASN A 11 55.29 -0.35 -18.39
N SER A 12 56.36 -0.04 -17.67
CA SER A 12 56.39 0.94 -16.59
C SER A 12 56.71 2.29 -17.20
N LEU A 13 55.95 3.34 -16.86
CA LEU A 13 56.45 4.71 -16.94
C LEU A 13 55.95 5.51 -15.74
N LYS A 14 56.89 5.66 -14.79
CA LYS A 14 56.93 6.67 -13.72
C LYS A 14 57.22 8.06 -14.32
N ARG A 15 56.52 9.10 -13.86
CA ARG A 15 57.02 10.47 -13.55
C ARG A 15 56.03 11.05 -12.51
N SER A 16 56.35 11.39 -11.25
CA SER A 16 57.44 12.12 -10.57
C SER A 16 57.14 13.62 -10.35
N CYS A 17 57.34 14.03 -9.08
CA CYS A 17 57.49 15.37 -8.47
C CYS A 17 56.20 16.18 -8.20
N SER A 18 55.77 16.53 -6.97
CA SER A 18 56.40 17.05 -5.73
C SER A 18 56.49 18.58 -5.67
N ALA A 19 55.79 19.17 -4.67
CA ALA A 19 56.07 20.39 -3.86
C ALA A 19 54.70 20.96 -3.36
N ARG A 20 54.29 20.98 -2.06
CA ARG A 20 54.77 21.75 -0.87
C ARG A 20 55.13 23.20 -1.25
N PHE A 21 54.63 24.29 -0.68
CA PHE A 21 54.17 24.77 0.63
C PHE A 21 53.17 25.93 0.31
N ASP A 22 52.25 26.43 1.13
CA ASP A 22 52.51 27.15 2.37
C ASP A 22 51.21 27.45 3.13
N ARG A 23 51.40 27.56 4.44
CA ARG A 23 50.43 27.80 5.50
C ARG A 23 50.51 29.28 5.86
N ALA A 24 49.40 30.01 5.81
CA ALA A 24 49.32 31.36 6.37
C ALA A 24 47.90 31.67 6.89
N GLU A 25 47.78 31.67 8.21
CA GLU A 25 46.86 32.47 9.01
C GLU A 25 47.75 33.21 10.04
N PRO A 26 47.30 34.24 10.79
CA PRO A 26 45.98 34.89 10.83
C PRO A 26 46.06 36.45 10.82
N ALA A 27 44.92 37.15 10.84
CA ALA A 27 44.55 38.08 11.92
C ALA A 27 43.56 39.21 11.51
N HIS A 28 42.71 39.51 12.50
CA HIS A 28 42.05 40.78 12.84
C HIS A 28 40.70 41.18 12.23
N LYS A 29 39.69 41.05 13.12
CA LYS A 29 38.73 42.08 13.56
C LYS A 29 37.97 42.84 12.48
N LYS A 30 36.64 42.66 12.46
CA LYS A 30 35.71 43.74 12.80
C LYS A 30 34.31 43.23 13.15
N GLN A 31 33.83 43.82 14.23
CA GLN A 31 32.51 43.79 14.84
C GLN A 31 31.65 44.91 14.22
N CYS A 32 30.33 44.87 14.48
CA CYS A 32 29.23 45.72 13.98
C CYS A 32 28.56 45.15 12.71
N SER A 33 27.24 45.10 12.59
CA SER A 33 26.14 45.60 13.40
C SER A 33 24.85 44.89 13.01
N ASN A 34 23.91 44.82 13.95
CA ASN A 34 22.52 44.46 13.72
C ASN A 34 21.94 45.28 12.56
N ASP A 35 21.38 44.60 11.56
CA ASP A 35 20.31 45.17 10.76
C ASP A 35 19.17 44.17 10.59
N ARG A 36 18.00 44.65 10.98
CA ARG A 36 16.71 44.00 10.97
C ARG A 36 16.34 43.65 9.52
N GLN A 37 16.64 42.43 9.09
CA GLN A 37 16.05 41.90 7.87
C GLN A 37 14.61 41.49 8.18
N ALA A 38 13.72 42.38 7.77
CA ALA A 38 12.29 42.20 7.77
C ALA A 38 11.94 40.83 7.18
N ARG A 39 11.16 40.06 7.94
CA ARG A 39 10.50 38.84 7.51
C ARG A 39 9.60 39.16 6.32
N CYS A 40 10.11 39.02 5.10
CA CYS A 40 9.28 38.62 3.98
C CYS A 40 8.80 37.20 4.31
N ARG A 41 7.65 37.13 4.96
CA ARG A 41 6.87 35.90 5.10
C ARG A 41 6.43 35.60 3.66
N GLU A 42 7.24 34.85 2.92
CA GLU A 42 6.81 34.23 1.67
C GLU A 42 5.48 33.55 1.96
N GLU A 43 4.42 34.08 1.35
CA GLU A 43 3.13 33.42 1.30
C GLU A 43 3.39 32.06 0.65
N ARG A 44 3.36 31.01 1.47
CA ARG A 44 3.36 29.64 0.96
C ARG A 44 2.24 29.58 -0.09
N PRO A 45 2.53 29.18 -1.33
CA PRO A 45 1.50 29.03 -2.35
C PRO A 45 0.40 28.12 -1.79
N ALA A 46 -0.86 28.51 -1.99
CA ALA A 46 -2.00 27.72 -1.57
C ALA A 46 -1.82 26.29 -2.10
N LYS A 47 -1.59 25.34 -1.19
CA LYS A 47 -1.40 23.92 -1.51
C LYS A 47 -2.55 23.50 -2.43
N SER A 48 -2.23 23.16 -3.67
CA SER A 48 -3.20 22.67 -4.64
C SER A 48 -3.72 21.34 -4.13
N GLN A 49 -4.95 21.31 -3.61
CA GLN A 49 -5.58 20.07 -3.16
C GLN A 49 -5.70 19.12 -4.36
N THR A 50 -5.11 17.92 -4.22
CA THR A 50 -5.23 16.86 -5.20
C THR A 50 -6.72 16.58 -5.47
N PRO A 51 -7.17 16.59 -6.73
CA PRO A 51 -8.60 16.47 -7.02
C PRO A 51 -9.11 15.09 -6.61
N VAL A 52 -10.08 15.06 -5.68
CA VAL A 52 -10.74 13.84 -5.21
C VAL A 52 -11.41 13.11 -6.38
N CYS A 53 -11.08 11.84 -6.59
CA CYS A 53 -11.66 11.04 -7.66
C CYS A 53 -13.13 10.70 -7.40
N ASP A 54 -13.89 10.39 -8.44
CA ASP A 54 -15.34 10.18 -8.31
C ASP A 54 -15.70 8.93 -7.50
N LEU A 55 -14.87 7.88 -7.56
CA LEU A 55 -15.03 6.70 -6.71
C LEU A 55 -14.96 7.08 -5.23
N GLU A 56 -13.98 7.89 -4.84
CA GLU A 56 -13.82 8.35 -3.48
C GLU A 56 -15.02 9.18 -3.00
N LYS A 57 -15.50 10.12 -3.83
CA LYS A 57 -16.69 10.94 -3.52
C LYS A 57 -17.91 10.06 -3.23
N LEU A 58 -18.15 9.04 -4.07
CA LEU A 58 -19.26 8.11 -3.88
C LEU A 58 -19.11 7.29 -2.60
N LEU A 59 -17.91 6.75 -2.34
CA LEU A 59 -17.63 5.98 -1.12
C LEU A 59 -17.82 6.85 0.13
N ARG A 60 -17.31 8.09 0.15
CA ARG A 60 -17.53 9.04 1.25
C ARG A 60 -18.99 9.44 1.42
N ARG A 61 -19.82 9.41 0.38
CA ARG A 61 -21.27 9.61 0.51
C ARG A 61 -21.94 8.38 1.16
N LEU A 62 -21.53 7.19 0.75
CA LEU A 62 -22.04 5.90 1.25
C LEU A 62 -21.67 5.62 2.72
N THR A 63 -20.67 6.29 3.28
CA THR A 63 -20.42 6.23 4.73
C THR A 63 -21.52 6.92 5.54
N LYS A 64 -22.14 7.96 4.99
CA LYS A 64 -23.17 8.78 5.66
C LYS A 64 -24.57 8.21 5.45
N SER A 65 -24.90 7.82 4.22
CA SER A 65 -26.23 7.33 3.85
C SER A 65 -26.16 6.40 2.65
N VAL A 66 -26.92 5.30 2.68
CA VAL A 66 -27.03 4.38 1.55
C VAL A 66 -28.35 4.61 0.83
N ASP A 67 -28.30 5.30 -0.30
CA ASP A 67 -29.44 5.48 -1.20
C ASP A 67 -29.24 4.72 -2.52
N HIS A 68 -30.37 4.38 -3.16
CA HIS A 68 -30.37 3.56 -4.37
C HIS A 68 -29.63 4.22 -5.54
N ALA A 69 -29.70 5.55 -5.67
CA ALA A 69 -29.05 6.27 -6.77
C ALA A 69 -27.53 6.23 -6.63
N THR A 70 -27.00 6.40 -5.43
CA THR A 70 -25.55 6.27 -5.14
C THR A 70 -25.03 4.87 -5.38
N VAL A 71 -25.76 3.85 -4.93
CA VAL A 71 -25.37 2.45 -5.16
C VAL A 71 -25.39 2.11 -6.65
N LYS A 72 -26.38 2.63 -7.39
CA LYS A 72 -26.45 2.49 -8.86
C LYS A 72 -25.27 3.18 -9.55
N ALA A 73 -24.91 4.40 -9.12
CA ALA A 73 -23.76 5.12 -9.65
C ALA A 73 -22.44 4.39 -9.38
N LEU A 74 -22.25 3.86 -8.16
CA LEU A 74 -21.09 3.07 -7.79
C LEU A 74 -20.94 1.83 -8.69
N LYS A 75 -22.04 1.11 -8.93
CA LYS A 75 -22.03 -0.01 -9.88
C LYS A 75 -21.69 0.44 -11.30
N GLY A 76 -22.27 1.56 -11.73
CA GLY A 76 -22.07 2.15 -13.05
C GLY A 76 -20.60 2.45 -13.36
N LEU A 77 -19.82 2.91 -12.37
CA LEU A 77 -18.38 3.14 -12.51
C LEU A 77 -17.59 1.88 -12.88
N VAL A 78 -18.06 0.70 -12.46
CA VAL A 78 -17.36 -0.58 -12.70
C VAL A 78 -17.80 -1.24 -13.99
N THR A 79 -19.05 -1.02 -14.40
CA THR A 79 -19.65 -1.66 -15.58
C THR A 79 -19.61 -0.79 -16.83
N GLY A 80 -19.28 0.49 -16.71
CA GLY A 80 -19.20 1.43 -17.83
C GLY A 80 -18.14 0.99 -18.83
N LYS A 81 -18.58 0.62 -20.04
CA LYS A 81 -17.69 0.26 -21.16
C LYS A 81 -16.90 1.48 -21.64
N GLU A 82 -15.59 1.26 -21.81
CA GLU A 82 -14.68 1.82 -22.83
C GLU A 82 -14.08 3.22 -22.72
N GLN A 83 -14.44 4.11 -21.78
CA GLN A 83 -13.77 5.44 -21.71
C GLN A 83 -13.39 5.96 -20.31
N GLY A 84 -13.66 5.20 -19.25
CA GLY A 84 -13.32 5.58 -17.87
C GLY A 84 -11.98 5.02 -17.39
N PRO A 85 -11.38 5.60 -16.34
CA PRO A 85 -10.23 5.00 -15.66
C PRO A 85 -10.58 3.60 -15.15
N SER A 86 -9.61 2.68 -15.19
CA SER A 86 -9.79 1.32 -14.68
C SER A 86 -10.07 1.33 -13.16
N MET A 87 -10.66 0.25 -12.63
CA MET A 87 -10.84 0.10 -11.18
C MET A 87 -9.51 0.26 -10.43
N THR A 88 -8.44 -0.33 -10.95
CA THR A 88 -7.09 -0.18 -10.43
C THR A 88 -6.69 1.30 -10.37
N ALA A 89 -6.84 2.05 -11.46
CA ALA A 89 -6.48 3.47 -11.50
C ALA A 89 -7.31 4.33 -10.54
N MET A 90 -8.62 4.04 -10.42
CA MET A 90 -9.48 4.75 -9.46
C MET A 90 -9.08 4.48 -8.01
N VAL A 91 -8.72 3.22 -7.68
CA VAL A 91 -8.24 2.86 -6.35
C VAL A 91 -6.86 3.45 -6.08
N GLN A 92 -5.95 3.42 -7.06
CA GLN A 92 -4.64 4.04 -6.94
C GLN A 92 -4.74 5.53 -6.63
N SER A 93 -5.67 6.25 -7.27
CA SER A 93 -5.94 7.65 -6.94
C SER A 93 -6.41 7.86 -5.49
N ILE A 94 -7.15 6.90 -4.91
CA ILE A 94 -7.50 6.92 -3.48
C ILE A 94 -6.24 6.73 -2.62
N ILE A 95 -5.36 5.80 -2.97
CA ILE A 95 -4.10 5.54 -2.25
C ILE A 95 -3.22 6.80 -2.25
N GLU A 96 -3.05 7.43 -3.40
CA GLU A 96 -2.26 8.65 -3.57
C GLU A 96 -2.83 9.79 -2.72
N HIS A 97 -4.14 10.03 -2.80
CA HIS A 97 -4.79 11.06 -1.98
C HIS A 97 -4.70 10.76 -0.47
N VAL A 98 -4.78 9.50 -0.06
CA VAL A 98 -4.56 9.10 1.35
C VAL A 98 -3.13 9.38 1.79
N LYS A 99 -2.14 9.06 0.95
CA LYS A 99 -0.74 9.37 1.22
C LYS A 99 -0.52 10.88 1.38
N ASP A 100 -1.13 11.70 0.52
CA ASP A 100 -1.08 13.16 0.61
C ASP A 100 -1.67 13.67 1.93
N ILE A 101 -2.84 13.16 2.34
CA ILE A 101 -3.48 13.53 3.61
C ILE A 101 -2.59 13.19 4.81
N VAL A 102 -1.96 12.00 4.80
CA VAL A 102 -1.08 11.57 5.89
C VAL A 102 0.21 12.39 5.90
N ALA A 103 0.78 12.68 4.73
CA ALA A 103 1.95 13.53 4.60
C ALA A 103 1.68 14.95 5.12
N GLU A 104 0.58 15.59 4.67
CA GLU A 104 0.20 16.92 5.10
C GLU A 104 0.01 17.00 6.63
N ARG A 105 -0.72 16.03 7.20
CA ARG A 105 -0.92 15.95 8.65
C ARG A 105 0.40 15.79 9.41
N SER A 106 1.31 15.00 8.87
CA SER A 106 2.62 14.72 9.50
C SER A 106 3.58 15.90 9.37
N GLU A 107 3.51 16.65 8.27
CA GLU A 107 4.26 17.89 8.07
C GLU A 107 3.76 19.02 8.96
N ASP A 108 2.45 19.15 9.16
CA ASP A 108 1.88 20.18 10.02
C ASP A 108 2.22 19.95 11.50
N LEU A 109 2.58 18.72 11.86
CA LEU A 109 3.09 18.34 13.17
C LEU A 109 4.60 18.59 13.35
N GLN A 110 5.27 19.28 12.41
CA GLN A 110 6.71 19.64 12.49
C GLN A 110 7.07 20.21 13.88
N GLY A 111 7.73 19.37 14.69
CA GLY A 111 8.07 19.64 16.10
C GLY A 111 7.62 18.55 17.08
N SER A 112 6.70 17.66 16.67
CA SER A 112 6.38 16.42 17.39
C SER A 112 7.40 15.31 17.10
N ALA A 113 7.31 14.21 17.85
CA ALA A 113 8.05 12.99 17.53
C ALA A 113 7.74 12.53 16.10
N LYS A 114 8.80 12.17 15.35
CA LYS A 114 8.67 11.55 14.02
C LYS A 114 7.88 10.24 14.10
N LEU A 115 7.20 9.89 13.02
CA LEU A 115 6.48 8.61 12.90
C LEU A 115 7.46 7.46 12.71
N LEU A 116 7.16 6.32 13.32
CA LEU A 116 7.79 5.05 12.95
C LEU A 116 7.24 4.55 11.62
N GLN A 117 7.97 3.67 10.92
CA GLN A 117 7.47 3.02 9.71
C GLN A 117 6.15 2.27 9.96
N ALA A 118 6.06 1.51 11.06
CA ALA A 118 4.83 0.80 11.43
C ALA A 118 3.65 1.76 11.69
N GLU A 119 3.91 2.95 12.21
CA GLU A 119 2.89 3.98 12.44
C GLU A 119 2.45 4.63 11.12
N LEU A 120 3.37 4.85 10.18
CA LEU A 120 3.03 5.33 8.84
C LEU A 120 2.04 4.39 8.14
N TYR A 121 2.35 3.09 8.12
CA TYR A 121 1.47 2.09 7.50
C TYR A 121 0.12 2.02 8.19
N LEU A 122 0.10 2.16 9.53
CA LEU A 122 -1.14 2.26 10.30
C LEU A 122 -1.95 3.52 9.92
N GLU A 123 -1.33 4.68 9.75
CA GLU A 123 -2.03 5.90 9.34
C GLU A 123 -2.65 5.74 7.95
N TRP A 124 -1.94 5.13 6.99
CA TRP A 124 -2.53 4.79 5.69
C TRP A 124 -3.75 3.87 5.84
N LEU A 125 -3.64 2.80 6.64
CA LEU A 125 -4.76 1.88 6.92
C LEU A 125 -5.95 2.58 7.59
N ARG A 126 -5.69 3.53 8.50
CA ARG A 126 -6.73 4.32 9.18
C ARG A 126 -7.49 5.17 8.19
N GLU A 127 -6.81 5.83 7.27
CA GLU A 127 -7.45 6.65 6.25
C GLU A 127 -8.33 5.82 5.31
N TYR A 128 -8.03 4.55 5.05
CA TYR A 128 -8.92 3.67 4.26
C TYR A 128 -10.22 3.27 4.98
N THR A 129 -10.40 3.64 6.25
CA THR A 129 -11.59 3.26 7.05
C THR A 129 -12.90 3.70 6.39
N PHE A 130 -12.91 4.82 5.64
CA PHE A 130 -14.12 5.25 4.95
C PHE A 130 -14.52 4.27 3.84
N VAL A 131 -13.57 3.66 3.12
CA VAL A 131 -13.84 2.65 2.08
C VAL A 131 -14.47 1.41 2.70
N ILE A 132 -13.84 0.89 3.77
CA ILE A 132 -14.33 -0.29 4.49
C ILE A 132 -15.74 -0.04 5.02
N THR A 133 -15.98 1.14 5.60
CA THR A 133 -17.27 1.53 6.17
C THR A 133 -18.33 1.69 5.08
N ALA A 134 -18.00 2.32 3.95
CA ALA A 134 -18.89 2.47 2.82
C ALA A 134 -19.32 1.11 2.26
N VAL A 135 -18.36 0.21 2.01
CA VAL A 135 -18.66 -1.15 1.52
C VAL A 135 -19.51 -1.93 2.51
N GLN A 136 -19.17 -1.87 3.80
CA GLN A 136 -19.95 -2.51 4.86
C GLN A 136 -21.40 -1.99 4.92
N ASN A 137 -21.60 -0.69 4.75
CA ASN A 137 -22.93 -0.07 4.70
C ASN A 137 -23.72 -0.57 3.48
N VAL A 138 -23.11 -0.64 2.30
CA VAL A 138 -23.77 -1.18 1.09
C VAL A 138 -24.12 -2.66 1.26
N LEU A 139 -23.23 -3.47 1.84
CA LEU A 139 -23.50 -4.90 2.08
C LEU A 139 -24.67 -5.12 3.07
N ARG A 140 -24.87 -4.20 4.02
CA ARG A 140 -25.96 -4.26 5.02
C ARG A 140 -27.27 -3.70 4.49
N ALA A 141 -27.21 -2.68 3.64
CA ALA A 141 -28.37 -2.20 2.92
C ALA A 141 -28.85 -3.34 2.01
N LYS A 142 -30.04 -3.89 2.26
CA LYS A 142 -30.62 -4.97 1.44
C LYS A 142 -31.00 -4.44 0.05
N THR A 143 -30.02 -4.06 -0.77
CA THR A 143 -30.23 -3.48 -2.08
C THR A 143 -30.58 -4.55 -3.10
N SER A 144 -31.54 -4.25 -3.98
CA SER A 144 -31.87 -5.10 -5.14
C SER A 144 -30.80 -5.05 -6.24
N ILE A 145 -29.86 -4.11 -6.16
CA ILE A 145 -28.76 -3.97 -7.10
C ILE A 145 -27.69 -5.02 -6.78
N ALA A 146 -27.32 -5.83 -7.77
CA ALA A 146 -26.17 -6.72 -7.69
C ALA A 146 -24.86 -5.91 -7.73
N THR A 147 -24.19 -5.78 -6.58
CA THR A 147 -22.96 -4.99 -6.39
C THR A 147 -21.77 -5.79 -5.85
N GLY A 148 -21.95 -7.06 -5.52
CA GLY A 148 -20.93 -7.93 -4.93
C GLY A 148 -19.62 -7.92 -5.72
N LYS A 149 -19.67 -8.02 -7.05
CA LYS A 149 -18.47 -7.91 -7.91
C LYS A 149 -17.75 -6.58 -7.71
N THR A 150 -18.48 -5.47 -7.80
CA THR A 150 -17.96 -4.11 -7.63
C THR A 150 -17.31 -3.92 -6.27
N LEU A 151 -18.00 -4.32 -5.20
CA LEU A 151 -17.51 -4.17 -3.83
C LEU A 151 -16.27 -5.02 -3.57
N PHE A 152 -16.27 -6.27 -4.05
CA PHE A 152 -15.11 -7.14 -3.97
C PHE A 152 -13.93 -6.58 -4.76
N SER A 153 -14.15 -6.09 -5.99
CA SER A 153 -13.09 -5.49 -6.80
C SER A 153 -12.46 -4.28 -6.13
N ILE A 154 -13.26 -3.37 -5.54
CA ILE A 154 -12.75 -2.21 -4.81
C ILE A 154 -11.83 -2.66 -3.67
N LEU A 155 -12.29 -3.59 -2.82
CA LEU A 155 -11.50 -4.07 -1.69
C LEU A 155 -10.26 -4.84 -2.14
N PHE A 156 -10.38 -5.71 -3.13
CA PHE A 156 -9.25 -6.48 -3.65
C PHE A 156 -8.14 -5.56 -4.16
N HIS A 157 -8.48 -4.57 -4.98
CA HIS A 157 -7.49 -3.62 -5.46
C HIS A 157 -6.96 -2.72 -4.34
N LEU A 158 -7.79 -2.32 -3.38
CA LEU A 158 -7.35 -1.47 -2.28
C LEU A 158 -6.27 -2.15 -1.44
N ILE A 159 -6.40 -3.45 -1.15
CA ILE A 159 -5.38 -4.17 -0.39
C ILE A 159 -4.14 -4.49 -1.22
N ASP A 160 -4.31 -4.84 -2.50
CA ASP A 160 -3.20 -5.11 -3.43
C ASP A 160 -2.32 -3.85 -3.58
N GLU A 161 -2.93 -2.70 -3.85
CA GLU A 161 -2.22 -1.42 -3.97
C GLU A 161 -1.64 -0.93 -2.64
N PHE A 162 -2.29 -1.22 -1.50
CA PHE A 162 -1.70 -0.94 -0.19
C PHE A 162 -0.40 -1.73 0.01
N ILE A 163 -0.40 -3.03 -0.32
CA ILE A 163 0.80 -3.88 -0.19
C ILE A 163 1.88 -3.39 -1.14
N SER A 164 1.55 -3.09 -2.39
CA SER A 164 2.50 -2.49 -3.35
C SER A 164 3.05 -1.14 -2.88
N ALA A 165 2.24 -0.33 -2.20
CA ALA A 165 2.69 0.95 -1.65
C ALA A 165 3.65 0.78 -0.45
N VAL A 166 3.46 -0.26 0.37
CA VAL A 166 4.39 -0.65 1.44
C VAL A 166 5.70 -1.15 0.85
N ASP A 167 5.62 -2.07 -0.11
CA ASP A 167 6.75 -2.67 -0.82
C ASP A 167 7.61 -1.59 -1.52
N ALA A 168 6.98 -0.72 -2.32
CA ALA A 168 7.66 0.39 -2.96
C ALA A 168 8.27 1.38 -1.96
N TYR A 169 7.62 1.56 -0.80
CA TYR A 169 8.20 2.38 0.27
C TYR A 169 9.43 1.71 0.89
N GLN A 170 9.44 0.39 1.08
CA GLN A 170 10.59 -0.36 1.60
C GLN A 170 11.76 -0.36 0.60
N ASP A 171 11.49 -0.61 -0.68
CA ASP A 171 12.49 -0.66 -1.76
C ASP A 171 13.11 0.70 -2.07
N GLY A 172 12.33 1.78 -1.95
CA GLY A 172 12.83 3.15 -2.12
C GLY A 172 13.96 3.51 -1.14
N TRP A 173 14.11 2.77 -0.04
CA TRP A 173 15.17 3.00 0.95
C TRP A 173 16.49 2.34 0.57
N SER A 174 16.44 1.27 -0.23
CA SER A 174 17.59 0.44 -0.56
C SER A 174 18.25 0.80 -1.90
N HIS A 175 17.52 1.36 -2.87
CA HIS A 175 18.02 1.50 -4.25
C HIS A 175 18.06 2.92 -4.83
N THR A 176 17.28 3.86 -4.30
CA THR A 176 17.25 5.22 -4.80
C THR A 176 17.96 6.18 -3.85
N GLY A 177 19.07 6.76 -4.30
CA GLY A 177 19.59 8.00 -3.71
C GLY A 177 18.46 9.05 -3.60
N PRO A 178 18.63 10.07 -2.73
CA PRO A 178 17.58 10.64 -1.88
C PRO A 178 16.27 10.92 -2.65
N VAL A 179 15.41 9.91 -2.79
CA VAL A 179 13.97 10.15 -2.88
C VAL A 179 13.65 10.82 -1.56
N GLU A 180 13.09 12.04 -1.64
CA GLU A 180 12.86 12.95 -0.51
C GLU A 180 12.46 12.14 0.72
N ARG A 181 13.45 11.91 1.60
CA ARG A 181 13.20 11.24 2.86
C ARG A 181 12.15 12.09 3.53
N CYS A 182 10.97 11.52 3.74
CA CYS A 182 9.91 12.17 4.48
C CYS A 182 10.50 12.55 5.83
N SER A 183 10.82 13.83 6.02
CA SER A 183 11.59 14.30 7.19
C SER A 183 10.86 14.03 8.52
N TRP A 184 9.56 13.75 8.42
CA TRP A 184 8.63 13.40 9.46
C TRP A 184 8.51 11.89 9.77
N VAL A 185 9.24 11.02 9.06
CA VAL A 185 9.35 9.57 9.36
C VAL A 185 10.76 9.25 9.87
N MET A 186 10.84 8.40 10.89
CA MET A 186 12.10 7.87 11.41
C MET A 186 12.70 6.86 10.45
N THR A 187 14.03 6.92 10.30
CA THR A 187 14.77 5.87 9.61
C THR A 187 14.90 4.62 10.47
N LEU A 188 15.05 3.43 9.87
CA LEU A 188 15.32 2.19 10.61
C LEU A 188 16.53 2.32 11.56
N VAL A 189 17.55 3.11 11.17
CA VAL A 189 18.69 3.41 12.04
C VAL A 189 18.29 4.32 13.21
N GLU A 190 17.44 5.32 12.98
CA GLU A 190 16.89 6.14 14.06
C GLU A 190 16.01 5.30 15.01
N GLU A 191 15.20 4.39 14.47
CA GLU A 191 14.34 3.49 15.25
C GLU A 191 15.19 2.55 16.13
N ALA A 192 16.17 1.87 15.53
CA ALA A 192 17.02 0.91 16.24
C ALA A 192 17.86 1.53 17.38
N ASN A 193 18.11 2.85 17.33
CA ASN A 193 18.89 3.56 18.35
C ASN A 193 18.02 4.20 19.45
N ASP A 194 16.69 4.16 19.32
CA ASP A 194 15.76 4.74 20.29
C ASP A 194 14.91 3.63 20.94
N SER A 195 15.25 3.28 22.19
CA SER A 195 14.52 2.26 22.98
C SER A 195 13.04 2.57 23.24
N SER A 196 12.58 3.81 23.04
CA SER A 196 11.17 4.15 23.16
C SER A 196 10.32 3.66 21.98
N THR A 197 10.97 3.30 20.87
CA THR A 197 10.32 2.89 19.62
C THR A 197 9.74 1.48 19.69
N ASP A 198 10.36 0.56 20.44
CA ASP A 198 9.90 -0.82 20.59
C ASP A 198 8.42 -0.89 21.00
N LYS A 199 8.06 -0.16 22.06
CA LYS A 199 6.68 -0.14 22.57
C LYS A 199 5.72 0.50 21.56
N ARG A 200 6.14 1.57 20.89
CA ARG A 200 5.32 2.26 19.87
C ARG A 200 5.07 1.36 18.67
N SER A 201 6.11 0.66 18.20
CA SER A 201 6.04 -0.29 17.09
C SER A 201 5.06 -1.42 17.41
N VAL A 202 5.19 -2.07 18.59
CA VAL A 202 4.26 -3.14 19.02
C VAL A 202 2.80 -2.65 19.07
N LEU A 203 2.57 -1.43 19.56
CA LEU A 203 1.22 -0.85 19.60
C LEU A 203 0.70 -0.54 18.20
N ALA A 204 1.55 -0.04 17.30
CA ALA A 204 1.20 0.26 15.92
C ALA A 204 0.84 -1.01 15.14
N VAL A 205 1.65 -2.06 15.25
CA VAL A 205 1.40 -3.39 14.66
C VAL A 205 0.05 -3.93 15.13
N ARG A 206 -0.19 -3.99 16.44
CA ARG A 206 -1.46 -4.49 16.99
C ARG A 206 -2.67 -3.70 16.48
N ALA A 207 -2.53 -2.37 16.34
CA ALA A 207 -3.59 -1.53 15.80
C ALA A 207 -3.81 -1.80 14.30
N ALA A 208 -2.73 -1.95 13.52
CA ALA A 208 -2.81 -2.26 12.09
C ALA A 208 -3.49 -3.62 11.87
N GLU A 209 -3.16 -4.63 12.66
CA GLU A 209 -3.82 -5.94 12.63
C GLU A 209 -5.31 -5.85 12.97
N ALA A 210 -5.71 -5.00 13.91
CA ALA A 210 -7.13 -4.77 14.19
C ALA A 210 -7.85 -4.17 12.96
N HIS A 211 -7.21 -3.24 12.25
CA HIS A 211 -7.73 -2.69 10.99
C HIS A 211 -7.82 -3.77 9.89
N LEU A 212 -6.77 -4.58 9.71
CA LEU A 212 -6.73 -5.66 8.71
C LEU A 212 -7.75 -6.77 9.02
N ARG A 213 -7.99 -7.10 10.29
CA ARG A 213 -9.08 -8.03 10.69
C ARG A 213 -10.46 -7.49 10.34
N ARG A 214 -10.70 -6.19 10.54
CA ARG A 214 -11.95 -5.55 10.11
C ARG A 214 -12.09 -5.59 8.59
N PHE A 215 -11.00 -5.30 7.87
CA PHE A 215 -10.95 -5.38 6.42
C PHE A 215 -11.30 -6.80 5.93
N ASP A 216 -10.67 -7.82 6.50
CA ASP A 216 -10.89 -9.23 6.20
C ASP A 216 -12.37 -9.61 6.34
N ALA A 217 -12.99 -9.25 7.46
CA ALA A 217 -14.40 -9.56 7.71
C ALA A 217 -15.33 -8.94 6.64
N VAL A 218 -15.07 -7.69 6.23
CA VAL A 218 -15.88 -7.00 5.21
C VAL A 218 -15.61 -7.57 3.82
N MET A 219 -14.36 -7.86 3.48
CA MET A 219 -14.00 -8.43 2.18
C MET A 219 -14.55 -9.85 2.02
N ALA A 220 -14.51 -10.68 3.06
CA ALA A 220 -15.14 -12.00 3.07
C ALA A 220 -16.66 -11.94 2.82
N LEU A 221 -17.35 -10.94 3.38
CA LEU A 221 -18.77 -10.70 3.10
C LEU A 221 -18.99 -10.25 1.64
N ALA A 222 -18.11 -9.40 1.10
CA ALA A 222 -18.15 -9.00 -0.30
C ALA A 222 -17.96 -10.21 -1.24
N VAL A 223 -17.04 -11.12 -0.93
CA VAL A 223 -16.84 -12.39 -1.67
C VAL A 223 -18.11 -13.23 -1.65
N LYS A 224 -18.71 -13.44 -0.48
CA LYS A 224 -19.96 -14.22 -0.34
C LYS A 224 -21.11 -13.59 -1.12
N ARG A 225 -21.24 -12.26 -1.07
CA ARG A 225 -22.25 -11.52 -1.83
C ARG A 225 -21.99 -11.64 -3.33
N PHE A 226 -20.75 -11.46 -3.78
CA PHE A 226 -20.36 -11.62 -5.18
C PHE A 226 -20.73 -13.00 -5.70
N LYS A 227 -20.39 -14.05 -4.95
CA LYS A 227 -20.80 -15.41 -5.26
C LYS A 227 -22.32 -15.56 -5.37
N SER A 228 -23.08 -15.06 -4.39
CA SER A 228 -24.55 -15.20 -4.40
C SER A 228 -25.24 -14.48 -5.57
N GLU A 229 -24.59 -13.44 -6.10
CA GLU A 229 -25.08 -12.68 -7.25
C GLU A 229 -24.61 -13.26 -8.59
N CYS A 230 -23.72 -14.26 -8.57
CA CYS A 230 -23.12 -14.89 -9.74
C CYS A 230 -23.37 -16.40 -9.67
N THR A 231 -24.51 -16.84 -10.21
CA THR A 231 -24.99 -18.21 -10.03
C THR A 231 -24.34 -19.24 -10.96
N GLU A 232 -23.73 -18.85 -12.10
CA GLU A 232 -23.39 -19.82 -13.16
C GLU A 232 -22.09 -19.53 -13.94
N TYR A 233 -20.95 -19.31 -13.27
CA TYR A 233 -19.67 -19.16 -14.00
C TYR A 233 -18.49 -19.83 -13.29
N TRP A 234 -18.20 -21.07 -13.67
CA TRP A 234 -16.97 -21.79 -13.29
C TRP A 234 -15.70 -21.01 -13.67
N GLU A 235 -15.75 -20.20 -14.73
CA GLU A 235 -14.62 -19.34 -15.12
C GLU A 235 -14.35 -18.25 -14.07
N LEU A 236 -15.41 -17.69 -13.49
CA LEU A 236 -15.28 -16.68 -12.42
C LEU A 236 -14.72 -17.31 -11.15
N SER A 237 -15.11 -18.53 -10.80
CA SER A 237 -14.54 -19.23 -9.64
C SER A 237 -13.05 -19.52 -9.81
N LYS A 238 -12.59 -19.88 -11.03
CA LYS A 238 -11.16 -20.00 -11.35
C LYS A 238 -10.42 -18.67 -11.21
N ALA A 239 -11.01 -17.57 -11.70
CA ALA A 239 -10.43 -16.24 -11.53
C ALA A 239 -10.33 -15.83 -10.06
N ILE A 240 -11.34 -16.17 -9.25
CA ILE A 240 -11.33 -15.97 -7.79
C ILE A 240 -10.27 -16.84 -7.13
N GLY A 241 -10.10 -18.08 -7.55
CA GLY A 241 -9.01 -18.96 -7.11
C GLY A 241 -7.63 -18.34 -7.34
N ARG A 242 -7.37 -17.83 -8.55
CA ARG A 242 -6.11 -17.12 -8.84
C ARG A 242 -5.92 -15.88 -7.97
N LYS A 243 -6.98 -15.10 -7.78
CA LYS A 243 -6.95 -13.93 -6.88
C LYS A 243 -6.66 -14.33 -5.43
N GLN A 244 -7.14 -15.48 -4.98
CA GLN A 244 -6.84 -15.99 -3.63
C GLN A 244 -5.37 -16.35 -3.48
N GLU A 245 -4.78 -16.99 -4.50
CA GLU A 245 -3.36 -17.35 -4.54
C GLU A 245 -2.47 -16.09 -4.57
N THR A 246 -2.82 -15.10 -5.38
CA THR A 246 -2.16 -13.78 -5.39
C THR A 246 -2.25 -13.12 -4.01
N LEU A 247 -3.45 -13.05 -3.42
CA LEU A 247 -3.66 -12.43 -2.12
C LEU A 247 -2.85 -13.13 -1.02
N ALA A 248 -2.75 -14.45 -1.07
CA ALA A 248 -1.94 -15.22 -0.13
C ALA A 248 -0.45 -14.81 -0.19
N ARG A 249 0.12 -14.71 -1.39
CA ARG A 249 1.52 -14.30 -1.58
C ARG A 249 1.75 -12.87 -1.13
N SER A 250 0.86 -11.94 -1.52
CA SER A 250 0.97 -10.53 -1.11
C SER A 250 0.85 -10.38 0.40
N CYS A 251 0.00 -11.17 1.06
CA CYS A 251 -0.09 -11.19 2.52
C CYS A 251 1.20 -11.69 3.17
N CYS A 252 1.83 -12.76 2.66
CA CYS A 252 3.12 -13.23 3.18
C CYS A 252 4.20 -12.14 3.08
N LEU A 253 4.29 -11.46 1.94
CA LEU A 253 5.23 -10.36 1.74
C LEU A 253 4.97 -9.21 2.74
N LEU A 254 3.71 -8.81 2.90
CA LEU A 254 3.35 -7.76 3.86
C LEU A 254 3.73 -8.16 5.28
N SER A 255 3.44 -9.41 5.69
CA SER A 255 3.81 -9.93 7.02
C SER A 255 5.32 -9.87 7.23
N GLU A 256 6.11 -10.29 6.23
CA GLU A 256 7.58 -10.26 6.27
C GLU A 256 8.12 -8.82 6.40
N GLN A 257 7.56 -7.87 5.65
CA GLN A 257 8.03 -6.49 5.62
C GLN A 257 7.64 -5.66 6.85
N THR A 258 6.50 -5.99 7.47
CA THR A 258 5.88 -5.12 8.49
C THR A 258 5.74 -5.78 9.85
N GLY A 259 5.90 -7.10 9.93
CA GLY A 259 5.55 -7.88 11.11
C GLY A 259 4.04 -7.95 11.38
N PHE A 260 3.19 -7.61 10.42
CA PHE A 260 1.73 -7.72 10.56
C PHE A 260 1.26 -9.15 10.40
N GLY A 261 0.29 -9.55 11.21
CA GLY A 261 -0.24 -10.91 11.19
C GLY A 261 0.55 -11.76 12.19
N ASP A 262 -0.18 -12.54 13.00
CA ASP A 262 0.39 -13.33 14.09
C ASP A 262 1.65 -14.09 13.65
N ALA A 263 2.60 -14.19 14.57
CA ALA A 263 3.91 -14.81 14.42
C ALA A 263 3.88 -16.34 14.24
N ASP A 264 2.86 -16.88 13.58
CA ASP A 264 3.00 -18.20 12.98
C ASP A 264 4.05 -18.03 11.86
N ASP A 265 5.17 -18.75 11.96
CA ASP A 265 6.40 -18.65 11.14
C ASP A 265 6.18 -18.59 9.61
N MET A 266 4.97 -18.84 9.14
CA MET A 266 4.58 -18.91 7.74
C MET A 266 3.85 -17.67 7.21
N GLY A 267 3.58 -16.65 8.05
CA GLY A 267 2.97 -15.37 7.61
C GLY A 267 1.55 -15.49 7.06
N PHE A 268 0.84 -16.58 7.39
CA PHE A 268 -0.49 -16.88 6.84
C PHE A 268 -1.65 -16.22 7.60
N GLY A 269 -1.39 -15.45 8.67
CA GLY A 269 -2.40 -14.89 9.57
C GLY A 269 -3.22 -13.74 9.00
N LEU A 270 -2.81 -13.14 7.87
CA LEU A 270 -3.53 -12.04 7.24
C LEU A 270 -4.62 -12.51 6.26
N LEU A 271 -5.78 -11.87 6.36
CA LEU A 271 -6.94 -12.03 5.47
C LEU A 271 -7.43 -13.49 5.32
N VAL A 272 -7.31 -14.27 6.39
CA VAL A 272 -7.64 -15.71 6.42
C VAL A 272 -9.09 -15.95 6.01
N THR A 273 -10.03 -15.17 6.54
CA THR A 273 -11.47 -15.38 6.32
C THR A 273 -11.84 -15.16 4.86
N THR A 274 -11.26 -14.12 4.24
CA THR A 274 -11.45 -13.80 2.83
C THR A 274 -10.87 -14.89 1.95
N ARG A 275 -9.63 -15.30 2.23
CA ARG A 275 -8.95 -16.36 1.47
C ARG A 275 -9.72 -17.67 1.53
N GLU A 276 -10.21 -18.07 2.70
CA GLU A 276 -11.08 -19.23 2.85
C GLU A 276 -12.38 -19.10 2.06
N ALA A 277 -13.03 -17.94 2.09
CA ALA A 277 -14.28 -17.73 1.34
C ALA A 277 -14.07 -17.86 -0.17
N MET A 278 -12.94 -17.37 -0.69
CA MET A 278 -12.57 -17.50 -2.09
C MET A 278 -12.22 -18.94 -2.46
N LEU A 279 -11.50 -19.65 -1.60
CA LEU A 279 -11.14 -21.06 -1.80
C LEU A 279 -12.39 -21.95 -1.80
N LYS A 280 -13.28 -21.79 -0.81
CA LYS A 280 -14.57 -22.51 -0.73
C LYS A 280 -15.43 -22.26 -1.98
N TRP A 281 -15.37 -21.06 -2.56
CA TRP A 281 -16.05 -20.80 -3.83
C TRP A 281 -15.40 -21.57 -5.00
N LYS A 282 -14.07 -21.52 -5.14
CA LYS A 282 -13.32 -22.28 -6.15
C LYS A 282 -13.67 -23.78 -6.10
N GLU A 283 -13.60 -24.37 -4.92
CA GLU A 283 -13.84 -25.80 -4.70
C GLU A 283 -15.27 -26.24 -5.03
N GLN A 284 -16.27 -25.47 -4.62
CA GLN A 284 -17.67 -25.82 -4.89
C GLN A 284 -17.97 -25.80 -6.39
N ALA A 285 -17.49 -24.77 -7.09
CA ALA A 285 -17.67 -24.67 -8.54
C ALA A 285 -16.94 -25.77 -9.32
N SER A 286 -15.86 -26.35 -8.79
CA SER A 286 -15.20 -27.51 -9.39
C SER A 286 -16.04 -28.78 -9.28
N LYS A 287 -16.72 -28.99 -8.14
CA LYS A 287 -17.59 -30.15 -7.92
C LYS A 287 -18.85 -30.12 -8.78
N ASP A 288 -19.41 -28.94 -8.99
CA ASP A 288 -20.62 -28.76 -9.81
C ASP A 288 -20.38 -28.96 -11.32
N CYS A 289 -19.10 -29.06 -11.75
CA CYS A 289 -18.70 -29.18 -13.16
C CYS A 289 -18.13 -30.55 -13.53
N GLU A 290 -17.95 -31.47 -12.58
CA GLU A 290 -17.67 -32.86 -12.95
C GLU A 290 -18.99 -33.48 -13.42
N PRO A 291 -19.14 -33.80 -14.72
CA PRO A 291 -20.31 -34.55 -15.15
C PRO A 291 -20.29 -35.88 -14.38
N GLU A 292 -21.42 -36.24 -13.76
CA GLU A 292 -21.60 -37.61 -13.30
C GLU A 292 -21.30 -38.50 -14.50
N ASP A 293 -20.18 -39.21 -14.43
CA ASP A 293 -19.75 -40.18 -15.41
C ASP A 293 -20.79 -41.29 -15.34
N SER A 294 -21.90 -41.10 -16.07
CA SER A 294 -23.02 -42.03 -16.12
C SER A 294 -22.47 -43.29 -16.75
N GLY A 295 -22.12 -44.25 -15.88
CA GLY A 295 -21.65 -45.56 -16.25
C GLY A 295 -22.60 -46.17 -17.27
N TYR A 296 -22.18 -46.16 -18.52
CA TYR A 296 -22.66 -47.12 -19.50
C TYR A 296 -21.89 -48.40 -19.24
N GLU A 297 -22.40 -49.21 -18.32
CA GLU A 297 -22.12 -50.64 -18.30
C GLU A 297 -22.66 -51.23 -19.61
N THR A 298 -21.75 -51.72 -20.45
CA THR A 298 -22.04 -52.62 -21.59
C THR A 298 -21.96 -54.07 -21.16
#